data_AF-A0A9W4STK6-F1
#
_entry.id   AF-A0A9W4STK6-F1
#
_cell.length_a   1.000
_cell.length_b   1.000
_cell.length_c   1.000
_cell.angle_alpha   90.00
_cell.angle_beta   90.00
_cell.angle_gamma   90.00
#
_symmetry.space_group_name_H-M   'P 1'
#
loop_
_entity.id
_entity.type
_entity.pdbx_description
1 polymer ?
#
loop_
_entity_poly.entity_id
_entity_poly.type
_entity_poly.pdbx_seq_one_letter_code
_entity_poly.pdbx_strand_id
1 'polypeptide(L)'
;MEFLQELNESQKKAVYEEHSRICVIAGPGCGKTKTLVSRLIYLLASQKAQPQNILVLTFAKKAIKEIKKRVFSHITTVSPKDLHIYNFHSFCFQVLNKYSHLLGFPDSKFPVYDRHEQETIIRKILYQNNHSAEKKEINTILAYISEYLKTNKALDFNDLLLYTIELFNYHSQVRQEYQKQFTHILLDEFQDINSIQWEVINLILSKQQNVFLVAKNQSILVNNILNTSKPEGVKVNFLTRKSIRYLVYQLRRILIQEKLQFNDIAILYRNNYLSTRLEQELVAQRIPYEILGSFKFIEREEIKDVLSFLRTIIYLDNISLLRILGFQEKVGTRTIEKIEQNSERERVSIYEYLNNFATITNLSGEKFVAGQIEKISTAILKINQWREKLEQKVSLSNFLLGVLNDFDYWKHLKTRINASEREKNVQQFLNIAQN
;
A
#
# COMPACT_ATOMS: atom_id res chain seq x y z
N MET A 1 -10.81 29.00 11.66
CA MET A 1 -9.58 29.81 11.83
C MET A 1 -8.90 29.58 13.18
N GLU A 2 -9.60 29.08 14.21
CA GLU A 2 -9.06 28.78 15.54
C GLU A 2 -7.81 27.88 15.53
N PHE A 3 -7.76 26.87 14.64
CA PHE A 3 -6.57 26.02 14.43
C PHE A 3 -5.28 26.79 14.06
N LEU A 4 -5.40 27.96 13.42
CA LEU A 4 -4.25 28.79 13.07
C LEU A 4 -3.75 29.63 14.26
N GLN A 5 -4.55 29.79 15.31
CA GLN A 5 -4.15 30.51 16.52
C GLN A 5 -3.13 29.73 17.35
N GLU A 6 -3.15 28.39 17.26
CA GLU A 6 -2.18 27.52 17.93
C GLU A 6 -0.78 27.46 17.27
N LEU A 7 -0.57 28.23 16.20
CA LEU A 7 0.70 28.30 15.50
C LEU A 7 1.60 29.34 16.14
N ASN A 8 2.90 29.06 16.22
CA ASN A 8 3.87 30.10 16.57
C ASN A 8 4.06 31.08 15.40
N GLU A 9 4.71 32.23 15.65
CA GLU A 9 4.86 33.28 14.63
C GLU A 9 5.60 32.82 13.37
N SER A 10 6.60 31.94 13.49
CA SER A 10 7.30 31.39 12.32
C SER A 10 6.40 30.48 11.49
N GLN A 11 5.57 29.67 12.14
CA GLN A 11 4.60 28.80 11.47
C GLN A 11 3.49 29.63 10.82
N LYS A 12 2.97 30.66 11.49
CA LYS A 12 2.01 31.61 10.91
C LYS A 12 2.59 32.29 9.68
N LYS A 13 3.82 32.80 9.77
CA LYS A 13 4.51 33.41 8.63
C LYS A 13 4.55 32.46 7.44
N ALA A 14 4.97 31.21 7.64
CA ALA A 14 4.99 30.21 6.57
C ALA A 14 3.58 29.91 6.02
N VAL A 15 2.57 29.83 6.88
CA VAL A 15 1.18 29.52 6.49
C VAL A 15 0.53 30.66 5.72
N TYR A 16 0.83 31.92 6.04
CA TYR A 16 0.23 33.09 5.40
C TYR A 16 1.02 33.63 4.21
N GLU A 17 2.25 33.15 4.00
CA GLU A 17 3.12 33.59 2.92
C GLU A 17 2.45 33.50 1.53
N GLU A 18 2.56 34.54 0.72
CA GLU A 18 1.88 34.65 -0.58
C GLU A 18 2.79 34.35 -1.77
N HIS A 19 4.10 34.23 -1.54
CA HIS A 19 5.04 33.81 -2.57
C HIS A 19 4.66 32.44 -3.14
N SER A 20 4.86 32.29 -4.45
CA SER A 20 4.50 31.05 -5.17
C SER A 20 5.44 29.89 -4.90
N ARG A 21 6.61 30.11 -4.29
CA ARG A 21 7.55 29.04 -3.93
C ARG A 21 8.06 29.24 -2.53
N ILE A 22 7.67 28.34 -1.64
CA ILE A 22 7.96 28.42 -0.21
C ILE A 22 8.64 27.13 0.23
N CYS A 23 9.82 27.27 0.83
CA CYS A 23 10.55 26.18 1.46
C CYS A 23 10.62 26.43 2.97
N VAL A 24 10.03 25.53 3.76
CA VAL A 24 10.09 25.57 5.21
C VAL A 24 11.10 24.54 5.69
N ILE A 25 12.22 25.02 6.21
CA ILE A 25 13.26 24.18 6.79
C ILE A 25 13.07 24.15 8.30
N ALA A 26 12.86 22.96 8.88
CA ALA A 26 12.72 22.84 10.33
C ALA A 26 13.25 21.50 10.88
N GLY A 27 13.72 21.53 12.13
CA GLY A 27 14.20 20.35 12.84
C GLY A 27 13.10 19.31 13.14
N PRO A 28 13.47 18.14 13.67
CA PRO A 28 12.51 17.18 14.22
C PRO A 28 11.65 17.83 15.33
N GLY A 29 10.36 17.49 15.40
CA GLY A 29 9.47 18.00 16.47
C GLY A 29 9.00 19.45 16.32
N CYS A 30 9.51 20.23 15.36
CA CYS A 30 9.11 21.63 15.14
C CYS A 30 7.72 21.83 14.51
N GLY A 31 6.97 20.74 14.31
CA GLY A 31 5.64 20.81 13.72
C GLY A 31 5.61 21.01 12.21
N LYS A 32 6.59 20.52 11.44
CA LYS A 32 6.59 20.58 9.95
C LYS A 32 5.27 20.17 9.33
N THR A 33 4.80 18.97 9.66
CA THR A 33 3.52 18.45 9.19
C THR A 33 2.34 19.27 9.72
N LYS A 34 2.44 19.85 10.93
CA LYS A 34 1.42 20.80 11.45
C LYS A 34 1.36 22.03 10.54
N THR A 35 2.49 22.64 10.20
CA THR A 35 2.57 23.80 9.30
C THR A 35 2.02 23.50 7.91
N LEU A 36 2.37 22.35 7.31
CA LEU A 36 1.85 21.94 6.01
C LEU A 36 0.32 21.75 6.04
N VAL A 37 -0.20 21.06 7.06
CA VAL A 37 -1.65 20.88 7.24
C VAL A 37 -2.35 22.21 7.47
N SER A 38 -1.77 23.11 8.26
CA SER A 38 -2.30 24.46 8.47
C SER A 38 -2.32 25.29 7.19
N ARG A 39 -1.29 25.20 6.34
CA ARG A 39 -1.27 25.85 5.03
C ARG A 39 -2.38 25.32 4.14
N LEU A 40 -2.58 24.01 4.10
CA LEU A 40 -3.67 23.40 3.36
C LEU A 40 -5.04 23.87 3.84
N ILE A 41 -5.27 23.86 5.16
CA ILE A 41 -6.52 24.34 5.77
C ILE A 41 -6.74 25.82 5.44
N TYR A 42 -5.69 26.64 5.51
CA TYR A 42 -5.76 28.06 5.16
C TYR A 42 -6.16 28.28 3.69
N LEU A 43 -5.51 27.58 2.75
CA LEU A 43 -5.82 27.68 1.31
C LEU A 43 -7.29 27.34 1.02
N LEU A 44 -7.80 26.29 1.65
CA LEU A 44 -9.18 25.83 1.49
C LEU A 44 -10.18 26.78 2.17
N ALA A 45 -9.96 27.14 3.43
CA ALA A 45 -10.88 27.97 4.21
C ALA A 45 -10.96 29.41 3.69
N SER A 46 -9.85 29.94 3.18
CA SER A 46 -9.79 31.28 2.55
C SER A 46 -10.15 31.26 1.07
N GLN A 47 -10.55 30.12 0.51
CA GLN A 47 -10.91 29.94 -0.91
C GLN A 47 -9.82 30.41 -1.89
N LYS A 48 -8.55 30.40 -1.46
CA LYS A 48 -7.40 30.75 -2.30
C LYS A 48 -7.10 29.64 -3.33
N ALA A 49 -7.60 28.43 -3.09
CA ALA A 49 -7.49 27.31 -4.02
C ALA A 49 -8.72 26.40 -3.92
N GLN A 50 -9.16 25.88 -5.06
CA GLN A 50 -10.20 24.85 -5.11
C GLN A 50 -9.62 23.48 -4.69
N PRO A 51 -10.34 22.63 -3.93
CA PRO A 51 -9.81 21.36 -3.42
C PRO A 51 -9.18 20.46 -4.49
N GLN A 52 -9.83 20.33 -5.64
CA GLN A 52 -9.39 19.51 -6.78
C GLN A 52 -8.12 20.01 -7.46
N ASN A 53 -7.69 21.23 -7.16
CA ASN A 53 -6.50 21.86 -7.70
C ASN A 53 -5.31 21.83 -6.72
N ILE A 54 -5.45 21.18 -5.56
CA ILE A 54 -4.38 21.05 -4.56
C ILE A 54 -3.90 19.60 -4.51
N LEU A 55 -2.61 19.38 -4.80
CA LEU A 55 -1.92 18.11 -4.61
C LEU A 55 -1.05 18.15 -3.35
N VAL A 56 -1.19 17.16 -2.49
CA VAL A 56 -0.33 16.94 -1.33
C VAL A 56 0.38 15.60 -1.47
N LEU A 57 1.71 15.61 -1.48
CA LEU A 57 2.53 14.41 -1.53
C LEU A 57 3.30 14.23 -0.22
N THR A 58 3.27 13.01 0.33
CA THR A 58 4.02 12.60 1.52
C THR A 58 4.67 11.24 1.30
N PHE A 59 5.61 10.81 2.13
CA PHE A 59 6.24 9.50 1.98
C PHE A 59 5.37 8.36 2.54
N ALA A 60 4.77 8.56 3.71
CA ALA A 60 4.15 7.47 4.48
C ALA A 60 2.62 7.40 4.33
N LYS A 61 2.07 6.19 4.17
CA LYS A 61 0.60 5.97 4.20
C LYS A 61 -0.05 6.45 5.51
N LYS A 62 0.67 6.37 6.64
CA LYS A 62 0.20 6.87 7.94
C LYS A 62 0.08 8.39 7.94
N ALA A 63 1.03 9.10 7.33
CA ALA A 63 0.99 10.55 7.20
C ALA A 63 -0.23 11.00 6.37
N ILE A 64 -0.57 10.29 5.28
CA ILE A 64 -1.81 10.56 4.52
C ILE A 64 -3.05 10.50 5.44
N LYS A 65 -3.19 9.41 6.21
CA LYS A 65 -4.33 9.23 7.13
C LYS A 65 -4.38 10.35 8.17
N GLU A 66 -3.24 10.73 8.71
CA GLU A 66 -3.12 11.79 9.70
C GLU A 66 -3.44 13.18 9.14
N ILE A 67 -2.89 13.53 7.97
CA ILE A 67 -3.19 14.78 7.25
C ILE A 67 -4.70 14.84 6.97
N LYS A 68 -5.27 13.78 6.38
CA LYS A 68 -6.72 13.71 6.11
C LYS A 68 -7.55 13.91 7.39
N LYS A 69 -7.24 13.17 8.46
CA LYS A 69 -7.95 13.29 9.75
C LYS A 69 -7.92 14.73 10.27
N ARG A 70 -6.76 15.40 10.23
CA ARG A 70 -6.60 16.77 10.72
C ARG A 70 -7.29 17.81 9.83
N VAL A 71 -7.31 17.62 8.52
CA VAL A 71 -8.01 18.52 7.58
C VAL A 71 -9.52 18.40 7.79
N PHE A 72 -10.08 17.19 7.76
CA PHE A 72 -11.52 16.98 7.86
C PHE A 72 -12.09 17.20 9.27
N SER A 73 -11.25 17.25 10.31
CA SER A 73 -11.69 17.71 11.63
C SER A 73 -11.91 19.22 11.71
N HIS A 74 -11.39 20.00 10.75
CA HIS A 74 -11.48 21.46 10.72
C HIS A 74 -12.25 22.01 9.52
N ILE A 75 -12.40 21.22 8.46
CA ILE A 75 -13.10 21.60 7.24
C ILE A 75 -14.14 20.52 6.92
N THR A 76 -15.41 20.87 7.10
CA THR A 76 -16.56 20.00 6.80
C THR A 76 -17.18 20.25 5.42
N THR A 77 -16.82 21.36 4.77
CA THR A 77 -17.36 21.79 3.47
C THR A 77 -16.70 21.12 2.27
N VAL A 78 -15.60 20.38 2.48
CA VAL A 78 -14.83 19.72 1.43
C VAL A 78 -15.03 18.22 1.51
N SER A 79 -15.46 17.60 0.41
CA SER A 79 -15.57 16.15 0.33
C SER A 79 -14.18 15.50 0.32
N PRO A 80 -13.96 14.38 1.03
CA PRO A 80 -12.70 13.65 0.98
C PRO A 80 -12.27 13.16 -0.41
N LYS A 81 -13.21 13.07 -1.35
CA LYS A 81 -12.96 12.65 -2.74
C LYS A 81 -12.33 13.76 -3.58
N ASP A 82 -12.55 15.02 -3.22
CA ASP A 82 -12.11 16.18 -4.01
C ASP A 82 -10.67 16.60 -3.67
N LEU A 83 -10.07 16.00 -2.63
CA LEU A 83 -8.76 16.39 -2.13
C LEU A 83 -7.68 15.35 -2.47
N HIS A 84 -6.65 15.79 -3.20
CA HIS A 84 -5.58 14.93 -3.68
C HIS A 84 -4.43 14.83 -2.67
N ILE A 85 -4.57 13.95 -1.67
CA ILE A 85 -3.50 13.65 -0.69
C ILE A 85 -3.04 12.21 -0.89
N TYR A 86 -1.80 12.05 -1.34
CA TYR A 86 -1.22 10.76 -1.69
C TYR A 86 0.20 10.61 -1.17
N ASN A 87 0.70 9.37 -1.19
CA ASN A 87 2.13 9.16 -1.33
C ASN A 87 2.48 8.98 -2.81
N PHE A 88 3.77 9.02 -3.13
CA PHE A 88 4.24 8.94 -4.52
C PHE A 88 3.69 7.73 -5.28
N HIS A 89 3.78 6.54 -4.70
CA HIS A 89 3.29 5.31 -5.33
C HIS A 89 1.78 5.34 -5.55
N SER A 90 1.00 5.82 -4.58
CA SER A 90 -0.45 5.96 -4.74
C SER A 90 -0.81 7.03 -5.78
N PHE A 91 -0.07 8.14 -5.84
CA PHE A 91 -0.26 9.15 -6.88
C PHE A 91 0.01 8.55 -8.27
N CYS A 92 1.17 7.94 -8.47
CA CYS A 92 1.54 7.32 -9.73
C CYS A 92 0.57 6.20 -10.13
N PHE A 93 0.15 5.36 -9.17
CA PHE A 93 -0.90 4.37 -9.42
C PHE A 93 -2.20 5.01 -9.93
N GLN A 94 -2.66 6.11 -9.32
CA GLN A 94 -3.87 6.81 -9.79
C GLN A 94 -3.71 7.39 -11.21
N VAL A 95 -2.54 7.96 -11.50
CA VAL A 95 -2.20 8.46 -12.84
C VAL A 95 -2.21 7.32 -13.86
N LEU A 96 -1.44 6.26 -13.63
CA LEU A 96 -1.33 5.12 -14.52
C LEU A 96 -2.65 4.40 -14.69
N ASN A 97 -3.44 4.24 -13.63
CA ASN A 97 -4.74 3.59 -13.72
C ASN A 97 -5.70 4.39 -14.64
N LYS A 98 -5.62 5.72 -14.65
CA LYS A 98 -6.42 6.60 -15.52
C LYS A 98 -5.98 6.54 -17.00
N TYR A 99 -4.68 6.39 -17.28
CA TYR A 99 -4.11 6.43 -18.65
C TYR A 99 -3.48 5.12 -19.12
N SER A 100 -3.84 4.03 -18.47
CA SER A 100 -3.34 2.67 -18.68
C SER A 100 -3.48 2.19 -20.13
N HIS A 101 -4.54 2.60 -20.83
CA HIS A 101 -4.73 2.33 -22.26
C HIS A 101 -3.61 2.90 -23.14
N LEU A 102 -2.97 4.02 -22.75
CA LEU A 102 -1.85 4.62 -23.48
C LEU A 102 -0.54 3.83 -23.30
N LEU A 103 -0.47 3.00 -22.26
CA LEU A 103 0.71 2.21 -21.92
C LEU A 103 0.61 0.76 -22.41
N GLY A 104 -0.40 0.44 -23.23
CA GLY A 104 -0.63 -0.90 -23.74
C GLY A 104 -1.35 -1.84 -22.75
N PHE A 105 -1.99 -1.30 -21.70
CA PHE A 105 -2.86 -2.09 -20.82
C PHE A 105 -4.32 -1.98 -21.29
N PRO A 106 -4.90 -3.04 -21.91
CA PRO A 106 -6.18 -2.95 -22.61
C PRO A 106 -7.40 -2.66 -21.70
N ASP A 107 -7.41 -3.18 -20.47
CA ASP A 107 -8.59 -3.12 -19.57
C ASP A 107 -8.46 -2.11 -18.43
N SER A 108 -7.49 -1.21 -18.53
CA SER A 108 -7.18 -0.22 -17.50
C SER A 108 -6.91 -0.75 -16.09
N LYS A 109 -6.45 -2.00 -15.98
CA LYS A 109 -6.21 -2.70 -14.71
C LYS A 109 -4.92 -3.49 -14.81
N PHE A 110 -4.01 -3.29 -13.87
CA PHE A 110 -2.78 -4.06 -13.73
C PHE A 110 -2.58 -4.39 -12.24
N PRO A 111 -2.14 -5.61 -11.89
CA PRO A 111 -1.79 -5.91 -10.51
C PRO A 111 -0.48 -5.22 -10.15
N VAL A 112 -0.39 -4.73 -8.91
CA VAL A 112 0.86 -4.21 -8.35
C VAL A 112 1.45 -5.26 -7.43
N TYR A 113 2.65 -5.73 -7.72
CA TYR A 113 3.35 -6.74 -6.94
C TYR A 113 4.20 -6.10 -5.86
N ASP A 114 4.01 -6.56 -4.64
CA ASP A 114 4.84 -6.16 -3.52
C ASP A 114 6.09 -7.03 -3.41
N ARG A 115 6.90 -6.77 -2.38
CA ARG A 115 8.12 -7.52 -2.11
C ARG A 115 7.88 -9.02 -1.91
N HIS A 116 6.76 -9.42 -1.32
CA HIS A 116 6.47 -10.82 -1.07
C HIS A 116 6.13 -11.56 -2.37
N GLU A 117 5.37 -10.93 -3.26
CA GLU A 117 5.16 -11.46 -4.61
C GLU A 117 6.47 -11.54 -5.39
N GLN A 118 7.32 -10.51 -5.32
CA GLN A 118 8.66 -10.53 -5.92
C GLN A 118 9.53 -11.67 -5.36
N GLU A 119 9.54 -11.87 -4.04
CA GLU A 119 10.27 -12.99 -3.41
C GLU A 119 9.73 -14.35 -3.87
N THR A 120 8.42 -14.47 -4.11
CA THR A 120 7.80 -15.69 -4.65
C THR A 120 8.30 -15.95 -6.07
N ILE A 121 8.33 -14.93 -6.93
CA ILE A 121 8.88 -15.01 -8.30
C ILE A 121 10.37 -15.39 -8.26
N ILE A 122 11.16 -14.74 -7.42
CA ILE A 122 12.60 -15.03 -7.28
C ILE A 122 12.83 -16.48 -6.87
N ARG A 123 12.12 -16.98 -5.85
CA ARG A 123 12.23 -18.38 -5.41
C ARG A 123 11.93 -19.33 -6.56
N LYS A 124 10.86 -19.07 -7.32
CA LYS A 124 10.50 -19.87 -8.50
C LYS A 124 11.64 -19.90 -9.53
N ILE A 125 12.19 -18.74 -9.89
CA ILE A 125 13.31 -18.62 -10.85
C ILE A 125 14.55 -19.40 -10.38
N LEU A 126 14.83 -19.39 -9.07
CA LEU A 126 15.95 -20.13 -8.49
C LEU A 126 15.72 -21.64 -8.53
N TYR A 127 14.51 -22.11 -8.20
CA TYR A 127 14.17 -23.54 -8.21
C TYR A 127 14.14 -24.15 -9.63
N GLN A 128 13.54 -23.46 -10.61
CA GLN A 128 13.39 -23.98 -11.98
C GLN A 128 14.72 -24.17 -12.72
N ASN A 129 15.80 -23.53 -12.25
CA ASN A 129 17.10 -23.53 -12.94
C ASN A 129 18.18 -24.40 -12.26
N ASN A 130 17.82 -25.34 -11.37
CA ASN A 130 18.74 -26.33 -10.76
C ASN A 130 20.06 -25.77 -10.20
N HIS A 131 20.11 -24.52 -9.75
CA HIS A 131 21.33 -23.90 -9.25
C HIS A 131 21.13 -23.27 -7.88
N SER A 132 22.13 -23.47 -7.01
CA SER A 132 22.31 -22.71 -5.78
C SER A 132 22.32 -21.20 -6.11
N ALA A 133 21.57 -20.42 -5.34
CA ALA A 133 21.45 -18.95 -5.47
C ALA A 133 22.80 -18.20 -5.48
N GLU A 134 23.88 -18.87 -5.08
CA GLU A 134 25.23 -18.33 -4.91
C GLU A 134 25.97 -17.99 -6.23
N LYS A 135 25.43 -18.32 -7.41
CA LYS A 135 26.15 -18.10 -8.70
C LYS A 135 25.41 -17.34 -9.81
N LYS A 136 24.15 -16.93 -9.63
CA LYS A 136 23.50 -16.07 -10.63
C LYS A 136 23.87 -14.61 -10.37
N GLU A 137 24.34 -13.94 -11.41
CA GLU A 137 24.51 -12.49 -11.37
C GLU A 137 23.16 -11.82 -11.09
N ILE A 138 23.15 -10.85 -10.18
CA ILE A 138 21.95 -10.09 -9.78
C ILE A 138 21.19 -9.56 -11.02
N ASN A 139 21.92 -9.15 -12.05
CA ASN A 139 21.37 -8.64 -13.31
C ASN A 139 20.49 -9.67 -14.04
N THR A 140 20.87 -10.95 -14.04
CA THR A 140 20.06 -12.01 -14.66
C THR A 140 18.73 -12.17 -13.92
N ILE A 141 18.75 -12.15 -12.59
CA ILE A 141 17.53 -12.25 -11.78
C ILE A 141 16.61 -11.06 -12.04
N LEU A 142 17.17 -9.83 -12.09
CA LEU A 142 16.41 -8.62 -12.39
C LEU A 142 15.80 -8.66 -13.80
N ALA A 143 16.53 -9.14 -14.81
CA ALA A 143 16.01 -9.29 -16.17
C ALA A 143 14.81 -10.25 -16.22
N TYR A 144 14.90 -11.40 -15.53
CA TYR A 144 13.76 -12.34 -15.43
C TYR A 144 12.56 -11.74 -14.70
N ILE A 145 12.77 -10.99 -13.61
CA ILE A 145 11.67 -10.32 -12.91
C ILE A 145 10.98 -9.33 -13.85
N SER A 146 11.74 -8.51 -14.57
CA SER A 146 11.20 -7.54 -15.52
C SER A 146 10.42 -8.22 -16.65
N GLU A 147 10.95 -9.30 -17.24
CA GLU A 147 10.26 -10.08 -18.27
C GLU A 147 8.98 -10.73 -17.74
N TYR A 148 9.02 -11.27 -16.52
CA TYR A 148 7.85 -11.83 -15.86
C TYR A 148 6.78 -10.76 -15.65
N LEU A 149 7.11 -9.62 -15.03
CA LEU A 149 6.17 -8.51 -14.82
C LEU A 149 5.52 -8.07 -16.14
N LYS A 150 6.32 -7.89 -17.19
CA LYS A 150 5.85 -7.51 -18.53
C LYS A 150 4.88 -8.53 -19.14
N THR A 151 5.24 -9.81 -19.16
CA THR A 151 4.40 -10.88 -19.72
C THR A 151 3.08 -11.00 -18.96
N ASN A 152 3.13 -10.79 -17.64
CA ASN A 152 1.98 -10.86 -16.76
C ASN A 152 1.19 -9.54 -16.67
N LYS A 153 1.55 -8.51 -17.46
CA LYS A 153 0.94 -7.17 -17.42
C LYS A 153 0.85 -6.61 -15.98
N ALA A 154 1.85 -6.93 -15.16
CA ALA A 154 1.97 -6.55 -13.76
C ALA A 154 3.04 -5.47 -13.59
N LEU A 155 2.89 -4.63 -12.58
CA LEU A 155 3.87 -3.60 -12.23
C LEU A 155 4.37 -3.82 -10.81
N ASP A 156 5.60 -3.43 -10.50
CA ASP A 156 6.04 -3.25 -9.13
C ASP A 156 6.00 -1.77 -8.68
N PHE A 157 6.43 -1.50 -7.45
CA PHE A 157 6.45 -0.13 -6.93
C PHE A 157 7.42 0.81 -7.68
N ASN A 158 8.55 0.31 -8.19
CA ASN A 158 9.47 1.12 -8.98
C ASN A 158 8.87 1.40 -10.36
N ASP A 159 8.24 0.41 -10.97
CA ASP A 159 7.57 0.55 -12.27
C ASP A 159 6.50 1.63 -12.22
N LEU A 160 5.74 1.75 -11.12
CA LEU A 160 4.76 2.83 -10.97
C LEU A 160 5.37 4.22 -11.21
N LEU A 161 6.57 4.46 -10.67
CA LEU A 161 7.26 5.75 -10.83
C LEU A 161 7.79 5.89 -12.26
N LEU A 162 8.48 4.86 -12.78
CA LEU A 162 9.12 4.89 -14.10
C LEU A 162 8.10 5.02 -15.23
N TYR A 163 7.02 4.25 -15.20
CA TYR A 163 5.97 4.32 -16.22
C TYR A 163 5.22 5.66 -16.15
N THR A 164 5.15 6.30 -14.98
CA THR A 164 4.53 7.64 -14.86
C THR A 164 5.43 8.70 -15.49
N ILE A 165 6.75 8.61 -15.30
CA ILE A 165 7.74 9.46 -15.98
C ILE A 165 7.62 9.25 -17.50
N GLU A 166 7.61 8.00 -17.94
CA GLU A 166 7.47 7.61 -19.34
C GLU A 166 6.18 8.20 -19.95
N LEU A 167 5.04 8.02 -19.28
CA LEU A 167 3.76 8.57 -19.68
C LEU A 167 3.82 10.09 -19.86
N PHE A 168 4.37 10.82 -18.89
CA PHE A 168 4.47 12.27 -18.98
C PHE A 168 5.46 12.77 -20.03
N ASN A 169 6.50 11.98 -20.34
CA ASN A 169 7.47 12.33 -21.38
C ASN A 169 6.92 12.08 -22.79
N TYR A 170 6.25 10.95 -23.03
CA TYR A 170 5.72 10.61 -24.34
C TYR A 170 4.33 11.19 -24.62
N HIS A 171 3.53 11.49 -23.59
CA HIS A 171 2.19 12.06 -23.75
C HIS A 171 2.09 13.45 -23.11
N SER A 172 2.57 14.46 -23.84
CA SER A 172 2.61 15.85 -23.36
C SER A 172 1.23 16.41 -22.96
N GLN A 173 0.15 15.94 -23.60
CA GLN A 173 -1.22 16.33 -23.26
C GLN A 173 -1.59 15.90 -21.84
N VAL A 174 -1.25 14.66 -21.44
CA VAL A 174 -1.48 14.13 -20.09
C VAL A 174 -0.68 14.95 -19.08
N ARG A 175 0.60 15.20 -19.35
CA ARG A 175 1.44 16.05 -18.49
C ARG A 175 0.84 17.46 -18.31
N GLN A 176 0.38 18.07 -19.39
CA GLN A 176 -0.22 19.41 -19.36
C GLN A 176 -1.55 19.43 -18.59
N GLU A 177 -2.34 18.36 -18.64
CA GLU A 177 -3.56 18.22 -17.85
C GLU A 177 -3.24 18.32 -16.36
N TYR A 178 -2.27 17.54 -15.86
CA TYR A 178 -1.84 17.60 -14.47
C TYR A 178 -1.17 18.92 -14.08
N GLN A 179 -0.36 19.51 -14.97
CA GLN A 179 0.23 20.83 -14.76
C GLN A 179 -0.84 21.93 -14.59
N LYS A 180 -1.94 21.85 -15.33
CA LYS A 180 -3.06 22.81 -15.25
C LYS A 180 -3.97 22.53 -14.07
N GLN A 181 -4.25 21.25 -13.78
CA GLN A 181 -5.10 20.86 -12.67
C GLN A 181 -4.50 21.30 -11.33
N PHE A 182 -3.24 20.93 -11.06
CA PHE A 182 -2.63 21.18 -9.76
C PHE A 182 -1.97 22.55 -9.69
N THR A 183 -2.77 23.58 -9.40
CA THR A 183 -2.26 24.94 -9.18
C THR A 183 -1.48 25.09 -7.88
N HIS A 184 -1.70 24.19 -6.91
CA HIS A 184 -0.98 24.16 -5.64
C HIS A 184 -0.40 22.76 -5.36
N ILE A 185 0.90 22.68 -5.07
CA ILE A 185 1.59 21.44 -4.76
C ILE A 185 2.27 21.57 -3.40
N LEU A 186 1.88 20.73 -2.45
CA LEU A 186 2.39 20.67 -1.08
C LEU A 186 3.21 19.39 -0.90
N LEU A 187 4.48 19.52 -0.52
CA LEU A 187 5.39 18.39 -0.34
C LEU A 187 5.79 18.24 1.12
N ASP A 188 5.50 17.08 1.71
CA ASP A 188 5.93 16.68 3.05
C ASP A 188 7.21 15.85 3.00
N GLU A 189 8.02 15.95 4.06
CA GLU A 189 9.30 15.23 4.20
C GLU A 189 10.20 15.29 2.94
N PHE A 190 10.40 16.49 2.39
CA PHE A 190 11.12 16.71 1.13
C PHE A 190 12.52 16.09 1.11
N GLN A 191 13.20 16.02 2.26
CA GLN A 191 14.53 15.42 2.39
C GLN A 191 14.57 13.91 2.09
N ASP A 192 13.42 13.23 2.11
CA ASP A 192 13.31 11.78 1.89
C ASP A 192 12.91 11.45 0.44
N ILE A 193 12.75 12.47 -0.42
CA ILE A 193 12.43 12.31 -1.84
C ILE A 193 13.69 11.90 -2.61
N ASN A 194 13.60 10.80 -3.38
CA ASN A 194 14.69 10.35 -4.24
C ASN A 194 14.63 10.98 -5.66
N SER A 195 15.64 10.72 -6.50
CA SER A 195 15.76 11.30 -7.84
C SER A 195 14.56 10.98 -8.76
N ILE A 196 14.06 9.75 -8.73
CA ILE A 196 12.94 9.30 -9.58
C ILE A 196 11.63 9.97 -9.12
N GLN A 197 11.39 10.03 -7.81
CA GLN A 197 10.23 10.74 -7.24
C GLN A 197 10.27 12.24 -7.54
N TRP A 198 11.46 12.84 -7.49
CA TRP A 198 11.66 14.22 -7.90
C TRP A 198 11.37 14.42 -9.39
N GLU A 199 11.77 13.49 -10.26
CA GLU A 199 11.49 13.57 -11.69
C GLU A 199 9.97 13.55 -11.98
N VAL A 200 9.20 12.69 -11.29
CA VAL A 200 7.73 12.70 -11.36
C VAL A 200 7.17 14.08 -11.02
N ILE A 201 7.63 14.70 -9.91
CA ILE A 201 7.19 16.04 -9.50
C ILE A 201 7.60 17.08 -10.55
N ASN A 202 8.86 17.05 -10.98
CA ASN A 202 9.43 18.03 -11.89
C ASN A 202 8.68 18.07 -13.23
N LEU A 203 8.18 16.92 -13.71
CA LEU A 203 7.37 16.85 -14.92
C LEU A 203 5.99 17.51 -14.78
N ILE A 204 5.38 17.46 -13.59
CA ILE A 204 4.10 18.14 -13.33
C ILE A 204 4.27 19.57 -12.82
N LEU A 205 5.51 20.02 -12.58
CA LEU A 205 5.82 21.40 -12.27
C LEU A 205 5.86 22.28 -13.53
N SER A 206 5.49 23.53 -13.36
CA SER A 206 5.49 24.62 -14.31
C SER A 206 5.77 25.95 -13.57
N LYS A 207 5.98 27.03 -14.31
CA LYS A 207 6.28 28.34 -13.70
C LYS A 207 5.09 28.97 -12.95
N GLN A 208 3.87 28.47 -13.17
CA GLN A 208 2.64 29.11 -12.72
C GLN A 208 2.10 28.58 -11.38
N GLN A 209 2.62 27.46 -10.88
CA GLN A 209 2.03 26.80 -9.71
C GLN A 209 2.66 27.29 -8.41
N ASN A 210 1.85 27.23 -7.35
CA ASN A 210 2.26 27.52 -5.99
C ASN A 210 2.82 26.25 -5.32
N VAL A 211 4.11 26.23 -5.02
CA VAL A 211 4.80 25.11 -4.38
C VAL A 211 5.12 25.44 -2.95
N PHE A 212 4.71 24.58 -2.03
CA PHE A 212 5.01 24.68 -0.60
C PHE A 212 5.64 23.37 -0.13
N LEU A 213 6.90 23.40 0.28
CA LEU A 213 7.61 22.20 0.72
C LEU A 213 8.13 22.35 2.14
N VAL A 214 8.04 21.27 2.91
CA VAL A 214 8.63 21.17 4.25
C VAL A 214 9.78 20.17 4.23
N ALA A 215 10.93 20.58 4.77
CA ALA A 215 12.15 19.79 4.76
C ALA A 215 12.83 19.79 6.13
N LYS A 216 13.51 18.69 6.45
CA LYS A 216 14.44 18.63 7.59
C LYS A 216 15.77 19.24 7.19
N ASN A 217 16.32 20.09 8.05
CA ASN A 217 17.72 20.50 7.90
C ASN A 217 18.63 19.29 8.21
N GLN A 218 19.28 18.72 7.21
CA GLN A 218 20.30 17.70 7.41
C GLN A 218 21.65 18.41 7.58
N SER A 219 22.27 18.23 8.77
CA SER A 219 23.62 18.66 9.22
C SER A 219 23.71 19.91 10.12
N ILE A 220 24.20 19.67 11.35
CA ILE A 220 25.01 20.51 12.26
C ILE A 220 24.42 21.83 12.81
N LEU A 221 23.51 22.52 12.13
CA LEU A 221 22.93 23.80 12.62
C LEU A 221 21.78 23.63 13.64
N VAL A 222 21.36 22.38 13.93
CA VAL A 222 20.14 22.10 14.68
C VAL A 222 20.31 22.28 16.20
N ASN A 223 21.51 22.14 16.74
CA ASN A 223 21.71 22.19 18.20
C ASN A 223 21.62 23.59 18.80
N ASN A 224 21.87 24.66 18.02
CA ASN A 224 21.85 26.04 18.52
C ASN A 224 20.56 26.81 18.15
N ILE A 225 19.66 26.21 17.37
CA ILE A 225 18.48 26.89 16.80
C ILE A 225 17.17 26.30 17.36
N LEU A 226 17.17 25.03 17.80
CA LEU A 226 15.99 24.40 18.38
C LEU A 226 15.84 24.75 19.86
N ASN A 227 15.15 25.85 20.14
CA ASN A 227 14.66 26.15 21.49
C ASN A 227 13.27 25.53 21.68
N THR A 228 13.07 24.79 22.77
CA THR A 228 11.74 24.32 23.19
C THR A 228 10.97 25.46 23.84
N SER A 229 9.72 25.68 23.43
CA SER A 229 8.79 26.57 24.14
C SER A 229 8.08 25.89 25.30
N LYS A 230 8.25 24.56 25.44
CA LYS A 230 7.71 23.78 26.54
C LYS A 230 8.64 23.85 27.75
N PRO A 231 8.11 23.88 28.99
CA PRO A 231 8.93 23.83 30.20
C PRO A 231 9.79 22.57 30.23
N GLU A 232 10.83 22.59 31.07
CA GLU A 232 11.67 21.41 31.32
C GLU A 232 10.77 20.22 31.68
N GLY A 233 10.86 19.17 30.86
CA GLY A 233 10.04 17.98 31.00
C GLY A 233 10.60 17.00 32.03
N VAL A 234 9.92 15.85 32.17
CA VAL A 234 10.40 14.74 33.00
C VAL A 234 11.74 14.23 32.45
N LYS A 235 12.71 13.98 33.33
CA LYS A 235 13.99 13.38 32.95
C LYS A 235 13.76 12.05 32.23
N VAL A 236 14.41 11.87 31.09
CA VAL A 236 14.33 10.63 30.32
C VAL A 236 15.02 9.51 31.12
N ASN A 237 14.23 8.54 31.57
CA ASN A 237 14.73 7.39 32.32
C ASN A 237 15.26 6.31 31.36
N PHE A 238 16.52 5.95 31.50
CA PHE A 238 17.12 4.85 30.75
C PHE A 238 17.12 3.57 31.60
N LEU A 239 16.42 2.53 31.14
CA LEU A 239 16.33 1.24 31.82
C LEU A 239 17.03 0.16 31.00
N THR A 240 18.12 -0.40 31.52
CA THR A 240 18.87 -1.49 30.86
C THR A 240 18.52 -2.87 31.40
N ARG A 241 18.45 -3.88 30.51
CA ARG A 241 18.34 -5.32 30.84
C ARG A 241 17.13 -5.71 31.72
N LYS A 242 16.01 -5.01 31.59
CA LYS A 242 14.77 -5.38 32.31
C LYS A 242 13.89 -6.29 31.45
N SER A 243 13.16 -7.19 32.09
CA SER A 243 12.18 -8.04 31.41
C SER A 243 11.01 -7.20 30.89
N ILE A 244 10.34 -7.68 29.84
CA ILE A 244 9.12 -7.05 29.30
C ILE A 244 8.06 -6.91 30.39
N ARG A 245 7.89 -7.93 31.24
CA ARG A 245 7.00 -7.87 32.41
C ARG A 245 7.28 -6.68 33.31
N TYR A 246 8.55 -6.41 33.61
CA TYR A 246 8.94 -5.26 34.42
C TYR A 246 8.62 -3.94 33.70
N LEU A 247 8.85 -3.86 32.39
CA LEU A 247 8.51 -2.68 31.60
C LEU A 247 6.99 -2.40 31.66
N VAL A 248 6.16 -3.42 31.46
CA VAL A 248 4.69 -3.29 31.54
C VAL A 248 4.23 -2.90 32.95
N TYR A 249 4.86 -3.47 33.99
CA TYR A 249 4.61 -3.07 35.37
C TYR A 249 4.94 -1.59 35.63
N GLN A 250 6.06 -1.09 35.11
CA GLN A 250 6.44 0.32 35.23
C GLN A 250 5.46 1.23 34.46
N LEU A 251 5.01 0.83 33.27
CA LEU A 251 3.99 1.58 32.53
C LEU A 251 2.72 1.77 33.38
N ARG A 252 2.26 0.70 34.04
CA ARG A 252 1.08 0.77 34.92
C ARG A 252 1.28 1.71 36.11
N ARG A 253 2.48 1.71 36.71
CA ARG A 253 2.81 2.64 37.79
C ARG A 253 2.74 4.09 37.32
N ILE A 254 3.35 4.39 36.17
CA ILE A 254 3.36 5.73 35.58
C ILE A 254 1.93 6.19 35.24
N LEU A 255 1.11 5.33 34.63
CA LEU A 255 -0.29 5.63 34.32
C LEU A 255 -1.08 6.09 35.56
N ILE A 256 -0.90 5.39 36.69
CA ILE A 256 -1.60 5.70 37.94
C ILE A 256 -1.04 6.98 38.58
N GLN A 257 0.29 7.10 38.65
CA GLN A 257 0.95 8.23 39.32
C GLN A 257 0.70 9.56 38.59
N GLU A 258 0.80 9.53 37.27
CA GLU A 258 0.68 10.73 36.42
C GLU A 258 -0.75 10.96 35.90
N LYS A 259 -1.72 10.13 36.31
CA LYS A 259 -3.12 10.17 35.86
C LYS A 259 -3.28 10.15 34.32
N LEU A 260 -2.42 9.40 33.65
CA LEU A 260 -2.42 9.27 32.19
C LEU A 260 -3.43 8.20 31.73
N GLN A 261 -3.89 8.31 30.49
CA GLN A 261 -4.71 7.27 29.85
C GLN A 261 -3.84 6.32 29.01
N PHE A 262 -4.34 5.11 28.74
CA PHE A 262 -3.62 4.15 27.91
C PHE A 262 -3.30 4.71 26.51
N ASN A 263 -4.16 5.57 25.97
CA ASN A 263 -3.99 6.18 24.65
C ASN A 263 -2.87 7.24 24.61
N ASP A 264 -2.35 7.67 25.77
CA ASP A 264 -1.22 8.61 25.86
C ASP A 264 0.14 7.91 25.73
N ILE A 265 0.16 6.58 25.71
CA ILE A 265 1.38 5.78 25.72
C ILE A 265 1.61 5.14 24.35
N ALA A 266 2.83 5.33 23.82
CA ALA A 266 3.33 4.59 22.67
C ALA A 266 4.54 3.74 23.06
N ILE A 267 4.53 2.45 22.73
CA ILE A 267 5.68 1.55 22.90
C ILE A 267 6.37 1.38 21.55
N LEU A 268 7.59 1.90 21.44
CA LEU A 268 8.40 1.81 20.24
C LEU A 268 9.45 0.71 20.40
N TYR A 269 9.54 -0.17 19.41
CA TYR A 269 10.52 -1.25 19.35
C TYR A 269 11.17 -1.30 17.97
N ARG A 270 12.40 -1.81 17.92
CA ARG A 270 13.18 -1.79 16.68
C ARG A 270 12.71 -2.81 15.64
N ASN A 271 12.18 -3.95 16.08
CA ASN A 271 11.83 -5.08 15.22
C ASN A 271 10.52 -5.76 15.66
N ASN A 272 9.69 -6.15 14.69
CA ASN A 272 8.34 -6.68 14.88
C ASN A 272 8.28 -8.04 15.57
N TYR A 273 9.36 -8.83 15.62
CA TYR A 273 9.36 -10.08 16.40
C TYR A 273 9.24 -9.83 17.92
N LEU A 274 9.62 -8.64 18.39
CA LEU A 274 9.50 -8.25 19.80
C LEU A 274 8.04 -7.97 20.20
N SER A 275 7.16 -7.72 19.23
CA SER A 275 5.74 -7.42 19.49
C SER A 275 5.07 -8.55 20.25
N THR A 276 5.29 -9.80 19.84
CA THR A 276 4.55 -10.95 20.37
C THR A 276 4.75 -11.16 21.88
N ARG A 277 5.98 -11.01 22.38
CA ARG A 277 6.26 -11.13 23.83
C ARG A 277 5.68 -9.95 24.63
N LEU A 278 5.64 -8.77 24.03
CA LEU A 278 5.05 -7.57 24.62
C LEU A 278 3.53 -7.69 24.68
N GLU A 279 2.90 -8.11 23.59
CA GLU A 279 1.46 -8.38 23.48
C GLU A 279 1.00 -9.39 24.53
N GLN A 280 1.71 -10.51 24.69
CA GLN A 280 1.39 -11.53 25.69
C GLN A 280 1.38 -10.96 27.11
N GLU A 281 2.37 -10.13 27.47
CA GLU A 281 2.43 -9.50 28.80
C GLU A 281 1.38 -8.40 28.98
N LEU A 282 1.06 -7.63 27.93
CA LEU A 282 -0.01 -6.63 27.96
C LEU A 282 -1.37 -7.30 28.17
N VAL A 283 -1.65 -8.39 27.45
CA VAL A 283 -2.88 -9.21 27.63
C VAL A 283 -2.93 -9.80 29.04
N ALA A 284 -1.84 -10.41 29.50
CA ALA A 284 -1.77 -11.02 30.84
C ALA A 284 -2.06 -9.99 31.95
N GLN A 285 -1.67 -8.74 31.75
CA GLN A 285 -1.89 -7.65 32.69
C GLN A 285 -3.16 -6.83 32.40
N ARG A 286 -3.99 -7.26 31.45
CA ARG A 286 -5.26 -6.65 31.04
C ARG A 286 -5.11 -5.18 30.61
N ILE A 287 -4.03 -4.88 29.90
CA ILE A 287 -3.78 -3.55 29.34
C ILE A 287 -4.31 -3.52 27.91
N PRO A 288 -5.26 -2.64 27.58
CA PRO A 288 -5.71 -2.47 26.21
C PRO A 288 -4.56 -1.91 25.36
N TYR A 289 -4.39 -2.45 24.16
CA TYR A 289 -3.34 -2.01 23.24
C TYR A 289 -3.81 -2.10 21.79
N GLU A 290 -3.19 -1.30 20.93
CA GLU A 290 -3.33 -1.37 19.48
C GLU A 290 -1.94 -1.52 18.86
N ILE A 291 -1.78 -2.45 17.92
CA ILE A 291 -0.53 -2.61 17.18
C ILE A 291 -0.60 -1.81 15.90
N LEU A 292 0.16 -0.72 15.85
CA LEU A 292 0.33 0.05 14.63
C LEU A 292 1.44 -0.57 13.78
N GLY A 293 1.11 -1.01 12.57
CA GLY A 293 2.08 -1.60 11.64
C GLY A 293 2.25 -3.12 11.76
N SER A 294 1.26 -3.83 12.32
CA SER A 294 1.18 -5.29 12.20
C SER A 294 0.87 -5.67 10.74
N PHE A 295 1.89 -5.66 9.88
CA PHE A 295 1.81 -6.23 8.52
C PHE A 295 1.39 -7.71 8.56
N LYS A 296 1.56 -8.36 9.72
CA LYS A 296 1.18 -9.75 9.98
C LYS A 296 -0.27 -10.08 9.66
N PHE A 297 -1.23 -9.15 9.72
CA PHE A 297 -2.63 -9.49 9.42
C PHE A 297 -2.87 -9.75 7.93
N ILE A 298 -2.41 -8.85 7.05
CA ILE A 298 -2.51 -9.04 5.59
C ILE A 298 -1.57 -10.17 5.13
N GLU A 299 -0.44 -10.36 5.83
CA GLU A 299 0.53 -11.41 5.51
C GLU A 299 0.06 -12.84 5.84
N ARG A 300 -1.00 -13.01 6.65
CA ARG A 300 -1.52 -14.34 6.99
C ARG A 300 -1.95 -15.07 5.73
N GLU A 301 -1.67 -16.36 5.67
CA GLU A 301 -1.94 -17.15 4.46
C GLU A 301 -3.43 -17.14 4.10
N GLU A 302 -4.33 -17.27 5.06
CA GLU A 302 -5.78 -17.26 4.81
C GLU A 302 -6.29 -15.90 4.33
N ILE A 303 -5.62 -14.80 4.71
CA ILE A 303 -5.96 -13.46 4.22
C ILE A 303 -5.41 -13.27 2.80
N LYS A 304 -4.21 -13.79 2.52
CA LYS A 304 -3.66 -13.86 1.15
C LYS A 304 -4.51 -14.71 0.22
N ASP A 305 -5.08 -15.82 0.71
CA ASP A 305 -6.02 -16.66 -0.04
C ASP A 305 -7.25 -15.83 -0.46
N VAL A 306 -7.87 -15.11 0.47
CA VAL A 306 -9.01 -14.21 0.20
C VAL A 306 -8.65 -13.09 -0.76
N LEU A 307 -7.50 -12.44 -0.56
CA LEU A 307 -7.01 -11.39 -1.46
C LEU A 307 -6.71 -11.93 -2.86
N SER A 308 -6.30 -13.19 -2.99
CA SER A 308 -6.03 -13.81 -4.28
C SER A 308 -7.31 -13.95 -5.12
N PHE A 309 -8.44 -14.29 -4.49
CA PHE A 309 -9.74 -14.25 -5.17
C PHE A 309 -10.03 -12.86 -5.75
N LEU A 310 -9.89 -11.82 -4.93
CA LEU A 310 -10.14 -10.44 -5.36
C LEU A 310 -9.18 -10.01 -6.48
N ARG A 311 -7.89 -10.30 -6.33
CA ARG A 311 -6.85 -9.95 -7.30
C ARG A 311 -7.05 -10.67 -8.63
N THR A 312 -7.42 -11.95 -8.60
CA THR A 312 -7.72 -12.73 -9.81
C THR A 312 -8.93 -12.18 -10.54
N ILE A 313 -10.02 -11.89 -9.82
CA ILE A 313 -11.24 -11.37 -10.43
C ILE A 313 -11.01 -9.96 -11.01
N ILE A 314 -10.36 -9.06 -10.26
CA ILE A 314 -10.18 -7.67 -10.70
C ILE A 314 -9.08 -7.54 -11.77
N TYR A 315 -7.93 -8.15 -11.52
CA TYR A 315 -6.70 -7.89 -12.29
C TYR A 315 -6.24 -9.08 -13.14
N LEU A 316 -6.93 -10.23 -13.09
CA LEU A 316 -6.48 -11.47 -13.73
C LEU A 316 -5.05 -11.86 -13.30
N ASP A 317 -4.74 -11.59 -12.04
CA ASP A 317 -3.40 -11.78 -11.50
C ASP A 317 -2.98 -13.25 -11.50
N ASN A 318 -1.93 -13.58 -12.26
CA ASN A 318 -1.47 -14.95 -12.46
C ASN A 318 -1.00 -15.63 -11.16
N ILE A 319 -0.28 -14.93 -10.28
CA ILE A 319 0.15 -15.49 -8.99
C ILE A 319 -1.07 -15.87 -8.13
N SER A 320 -2.07 -14.98 -8.10
CA SER A 320 -3.31 -15.22 -7.38
C SER A 320 -4.16 -16.32 -8.01
N LEU A 321 -4.22 -16.38 -9.35
CA LEU A 321 -4.96 -17.40 -10.08
C LEU A 321 -4.41 -18.80 -9.80
N LEU A 322 -3.09 -18.98 -9.87
CA LEU A 322 -2.46 -20.25 -9.55
C LEU A 322 -2.70 -20.67 -8.11
N ARG A 323 -2.71 -19.70 -7.19
CA ARG A 323 -3.04 -19.95 -5.78
C ARG A 323 -4.47 -20.51 -5.62
N ILE A 324 -5.45 -19.90 -6.31
CA ILE A 324 -6.85 -20.36 -6.30
C ILE A 324 -7.00 -21.74 -6.93
N LEU A 325 -6.32 -21.98 -8.06
CA LEU A 325 -6.33 -23.27 -8.73
C LEU A 325 -5.74 -24.36 -7.83
N GLY A 326 -4.70 -24.04 -7.05
CA GLY A 326 -4.13 -24.96 -6.05
C GLY A 326 -5.06 -25.34 -4.90
N PHE A 327 -6.19 -24.65 -4.71
CA PHE A 327 -7.22 -25.06 -3.75
C PHE A 327 -8.16 -26.13 -4.31
N GLN A 328 -8.21 -26.27 -5.64
CA GLN A 328 -9.14 -27.19 -6.29
C GLN A 328 -8.70 -28.63 -6.11
N GLU A 329 -9.66 -29.50 -5.77
CA GLU A 329 -9.42 -30.94 -5.73
C GLU A 329 -8.83 -31.42 -7.07
N LYS A 330 -7.84 -32.33 -7.03
CA LYS A 330 -7.13 -32.89 -8.20
C LYS A 330 -6.18 -31.92 -8.93
N VAL A 331 -6.13 -30.64 -8.57
CA VAL A 331 -5.16 -29.68 -9.12
C VAL A 331 -3.98 -29.55 -8.14
N GLY A 332 -2.93 -30.32 -8.39
CA GLY A 332 -1.72 -30.33 -7.56
C GLY A 332 -0.60 -29.45 -8.12
N THR A 333 0.52 -29.39 -7.40
CA THR A 333 1.72 -28.62 -7.79
C THR A 333 2.20 -28.94 -9.21
N ARG A 334 2.27 -30.22 -9.60
CA ARG A 334 2.66 -30.63 -10.96
C ARG A 334 1.71 -30.11 -12.04
N THR A 335 0.42 -29.99 -11.73
CA THR A 335 -0.58 -29.46 -12.66
C THR A 335 -0.36 -27.97 -12.87
N ILE A 336 -0.14 -27.24 -11.78
CA ILE A 336 0.19 -25.80 -11.79
C ILE A 336 1.48 -25.56 -12.58
N GLU A 337 2.55 -26.32 -12.31
CA GLU A 337 3.83 -26.19 -13.02
C GLU A 337 3.69 -26.37 -14.53
N LYS A 338 2.86 -27.32 -14.98
CA LYS A 338 2.58 -27.51 -16.42
C LYS A 338 1.84 -26.33 -17.01
N ILE A 339 0.80 -25.82 -16.34
CA ILE A 339 0.03 -24.65 -16.80
C ILE A 339 0.98 -23.46 -16.98
N GLU A 340 1.84 -23.20 -16.00
CA GLU A 340 2.83 -22.12 -16.07
C GLU A 340 3.78 -22.31 -17.26
N GLN A 341 4.43 -23.47 -17.36
CA GLN A 341 5.39 -23.75 -18.43
C GLN A 341 4.78 -23.59 -19.83
N ASN A 342 3.54 -24.01 -20.01
CA ASN A 342 2.87 -23.90 -21.30
C ASN A 342 2.46 -22.46 -21.62
N SER A 343 1.94 -21.72 -20.63
CA SER A 343 1.64 -20.29 -20.81
C SER A 343 2.90 -19.47 -21.16
N GLU A 344 4.04 -19.81 -20.54
CA GLU A 344 5.34 -19.19 -20.82
C GLU A 344 5.83 -19.53 -22.24
N ARG A 345 5.68 -20.79 -22.70
CA ARG A 345 6.02 -21.20 -24.08
C ARG A 345 5.21 -20.44 -25.13
N GLU A 346 3.91 -20.24 -24.86
CA GLU A 346 3.01 -19.48 -25.74
C GLU A 346 3.17 -17.96 -25.58
N ARG A 347 3.94 -17.49 -24.60
CA ARG A 347 4.17 -16.07 -24.27
C ARG A 347 2.87 -15.30 -24.00
N VAL A 348 1.94 -15.95 -23.32
CA VAL A 348 0.66 -15.36 -22.91
C VAL A 348 0.51 -15.43 -21.39
N SER A 349 -0.42 -14.64 -20.84
CA SER A 349 -0.76 -14.77 -19.42
C SER A 349 -1.43 -16.12 -19.12
N ILE A 350 -1.34 -16.59 -17.87
CA ILE A 350 -2.00 -17.83 -17.45
C ILE A 350 -3.51 -17.77 -17.65
N TYR A 351 -4.12 -16.63 -17.34
CA TYR A 351 -5.55 -16.45 -17.63
C TYR A 351 -5.87 -16.57 -19.12
N GLU A 352 -5.12 -15.88 -20.01
CA GLU A 352 -5.34 -15.97 -21.46
C GLU A 352 -5.14 -17.41 -21.97
N TYR A 353 -4.11 -18.11 -21.49
CA TYR A 353 -3.87 -19.52 -21.78
C TYR A 353 -5.06 -20.39 -21.38
N LEU A 354 -5.55 -20.25 -20.15
CA LEU A 354 -6.65 -21.08 -19.64
C LEU A 354 -8.03 -20.70 -20.18
N ASN A 355 -8.23 -19.46 -20.62
CA ASN A 355 -9.49 -18.97 -21.15
C ASN A 355 -9.65 -19.28 -22.67
N ASN A 356 -8.58 -19.68 -23.35
CA ASN A 356 -8.63 -20.06 -24.76
C ASN A 356 -9.22 -21.48 -24.93
N PHE A 357 -10.32 -21.57 -25.68
CA PHE A 357 -11.01 -22.83 -25.96
C PHE A 357 -10.13 -23.89 -26.64
N ALA A 358 -9.24 -23.46 -27.55
CA ALA A 358 -8.28 -24.36 -28.22
C ALA A 358 -7.21 -24.89 -27.26
N THR A 359 -6.88 -24.13 -26.22
CA THR A 359 -5.96 -24.57 -25.17
C THR A 359 -6.63 -25.58 -24.26
N ILE A 360 -7.90 -25.37 -23.87
CA ILE A 360 -8.65 -26.34 -23.05
C ILE A 360 -8.74 -27.71 -23.75
N THR A 361 -8.97 -27.73 -25.06
CA THR A 361 -8.97 -28.99 -25.83
C THR A 361 -7.57 -29.61 -25.90
N ASN A 362 -6.51 -28.80 -26.07
CA ASN A 362 -5.11 -29.27 -26.04
C ASN A 362 -4.63 -29.73 -24.65
N LEU A 363 -5.15 -29.20 -23.54
CA LEU A 363 -4.90 -29.73 -22.20
C LEU A 363 -5.28 -31.23 -22.13
N SER A 364 -6.32 -31.64 -22.87
CA SER A 364 -6.70 -33.06 -23.02
C SER A 364 -5.62 -33.91 -23.69
N GLY A 365 -4.84 -33.31 -24.61
CA GLY A 365 -3.73 -33.97 -25.31
C GLY A 365 -2.40 -33.96 -24.55
N GLU A 366 -2.17 -32.99 -23.65
CA GLU A 366 -0.89 -32.80 -22.94
C GLU A 366 -0.77 -33.56 -21.59
N LYS A 367 -1.44 -34.71 -21.48
CA LYS A 367 -1.43 -35.57 -20.27
C LYS A 367 -2.03 -34.90 -19.03
N PHE A 368 -3.01 -34.00 -19.17
CA PHE A 368 -3.89 -33.67 -18.05
C PHE A 368 -5.01 -34.70 -17.95
N VAL A 369 -5.34 -35.12 -16.74
CA VAL A 369 -6.43 -36.08 -16.52
C VAL A 369 -7.77 -35.34 -16.65
N ALA A 370 -8.81 -35.97 -17.20
CA ALA A 370 -10.13 -35.36 -17.42
C ALA A 370 -10.67 -34.59 -16.19
N GLY A 371 -10.53 -35.16 -14.99
CA GLY A 371 -10.96 -34.51 -13.75
C GLY A 371 -10.16 -33.25 -13.36
N GLN A 372 -8.95 -33.05 -13.90
CA GLN A 372 -8.19 -31.80 -13.73
C GLN A 372 -8.73 -30.72 -14.66
N ILE A 373 -8.98 -31.08 -15.91
CA ILE A 373 -9.53 -30.18 -16.94
C ILE A 373 -10.89 -29.67 -16.48
N GLU A 374 -11.76 -30.55 -15.99
CA GLU A 374 -13.07 -30.18 -15.43
C GLU A 374 -12.93 -29.11 -14.35
N LYS A 375 -12.05 -29.33 -13.35
CA LYS A 375 -11.88 -28.42 -12.22
C LYS A 375 -11.28 -27.07 -12.62
N ILE A 376 -10.29 -27.07 -13.52
CA ILE A 376 -9.70 -25.85 -14.05
C ILE A 376 -10.75 -25.05 -14.84
N SER A 377 -11.47 -25.70 -15.76
CA SER A 377 -12.52 -25.06 -16.55
C SER A 377 -13.64 -24.50 -15.69
N THR A 378 -14.10 -25.25 -14.67
CA THR A 378 -15.10 -24.74 -13.72
C THR A 378 -14.59 -23.51 -12.96
N ALA A 379 -13.33 -23.50 -12.52
CA ALA A 379 -12.75 -22.35 -11.82
C ALA A 379 -12.69 -21.11 -12.72
N ILE A 380 -12.26 -21.25 -13.98
CA ILE A 380 -12.22 -20.15 -14.96
C ILE A 380 -13.62 -19.62 -15.27
N LEU A 381 -14.61 -20.51 -15.45
CA LEU A 381 -16.01 -20.11 -15.65
C LEU A 381 -16.54 -19.29 -14.47
N LYS A 382 -16.29 -19.75 -13.23
CA LYS A 382 -16.67 -18.99 -12.02
C LYS A 382 -15.97 -17.63 -11.95
N ILE A 383 -14.67 -17.56 -12.25
CA ILE A 383 -13.95 -16.28 -12.33
C ILE A 383 -14.65 -15.34 -13.31
N ASN A 384 -14.95 -15.79 -14.53
CA ASN A 384 -15.61 -14.97 -15.55
C ASN A 384 -16.99 -14.48 -15.09
N GLN A 385 -17.81 -15.35 -14.48
CA GLN A 385 -19.11 -14.99 -13.93
C GLN A 385 -19.00 -13.95 -12.80
N TRP A 386 -18.01 -14.05 -11.92
CA TRP A 386 -17.79 -13.05 -10.87
C TRP A 386 -17.22 -11.74 -11.40
N ARG A 387 -16.46 -11.77 -12.51
CA ARG A 387 -15.99 -10.56 -13.20
C ARG A 387 -17.15 -9.75 -13.77
N GLU A 388 -18.11 -10.40 -14.41
CA GLU A 388 -19.33 -9.73 -14.92
C GLU A 388 -20.13 -9.06 -13.80
N LYS A 389 -20.07 -9.59 -12.58
CA LYS A 389 -20.75 -9.03 -11.40
C LYS A 389 -20.03 -7.82 -10.79
N LEU A 390 -18.81 -7.48 -11.20
CA LEU A 390 -18.06 -6.35 -10.64
C LEU A 390 -18.76 -4.99 -10.85
N GLU A 391 -19.59 -4.88 -11.88
CA GLU A 391 -20.34 -3.66 -12.18
C GLU A 391 -21.58 -3.48 -11.29
N GLN A 392 -21.98 -4.53 -10.57
CA GLN A 392 -23.13 -4.48 -9.67
C GLN A 392 -22.75 -3.74 -8.39
N LYS A 393 -23.66 -2.88 -7.89
CA LYS A 393 -23.48 -2.12 -6.64
C LYS A 393 -23.67 -2.99 -5.39
N VAL A 394 -22.83 -4.01 -5.24
CA VAL A 394 -22.79 -4.89 -4.06
C VAL A 394 -21.65 -4.45 -3.15
N SER A 395 -21.82 -4.56 -1.82
CA SER A 395 -20.73 -4.27 -0.87
C SER A 395 -19.58 -5.26 -1.06
N LEU A 396 -18.34 -4.80 -0.84
CA LEU A 396 -17.14 -5.63 -1.01
C LEU A 396 -17.20 -6.89 -0.14
N SER A 397 -17.68 -6.77 1.10
CA SER A 397 -17.89 -7.92 1.99
C SER A 397 -18.85 -8.97 1.41
N ASN A 398 -20.00 -8.55 0.88
CA ASN A 398 -20.99 -9.49 0.33
C ASN A 398 -20.50 -10.12 -0.96
N PHE A 399 -19.81 -9.34 -1.80
CA PHE A 399 -19.16 -9.83 -3.01
C PHE A 399 -18.14 -10.92 -2.66
N LEU A 400 -17.21 -10.63 -1.75
CA LEU A 400 -16.19 -11.60 -1.32
C LEU A 400 -16.80 -12.83 -0.68
N LEU A 401 -17.78 -12.68 0.22
CA LEU A 401 -18.45 -13.82 0.84
C LEU A 401 -19.08 -14.73 -0.21
N GLY A 402 -19.73 -14.15 -1.23
CA GLY A 402 -20.28 -14.88 -2.36
C GLY A 402 -19.22 -15.66 -3.14
N VAL A 403 -18.09 -15.03 -3.45
CA VAL A 403 -16.95 -15.68 -4.13
C VAL A 403 -16.41 -16.85 -3.29
N LEU A 404 -16.15 -16.63 -2.00
CA LEU A 404 -15.60 -17.67 -1.12
C LEU A 404 -16.53 -18.87 -0.98
N ASN A 405 -17.84 -18.63 -0.92
CA ASN A 405 -18.85 -19.69 -0.89
C ASN A 405 -18.90 -20.47 -2.21
N ASP A 406 -18.90 -19.77 -3.34
CA ASP A 406 -18.96 -20.41 -4.66
C ASP A 406 -17.70 -21.25 -4.94
N PHE A 407 -16.53 -20.83 -4.49
CA PHE A 407 -15.29 -21.61 -4.62
C PHE A 407 -15.09 -22.68 -3.54
N ASP A 408 -16.07 -22.93 -2.68
CA ASP A 408 -15.99 -23.87 -1.56
C ASP A 408 -14.76 -23.62 -0.64
N TYR A 409 -14.31 -22.36 -0.55
CA TYR A 409 -13.07 -22.03 0.15
C TYR A 409 -13.13 -22.40 1.64
N TRP A 410 -14.29 -22.30 2.28
CA TRP A 410 -14.47 -22.71 3.66
C TRP A 410 -14.22 -24.21 3.89
N LYS A 411 -14.52 -25.07 2.90
CA LYS A 411 -14.19 -26.49 2.93
C LYS A 411 -12.68 -26.68 2.90
N HIS A 412 -11.98 -25.95 2.02
CA HIS A 412 -10.52 -25.94 1.97
C HIS A 412 -9.91 -25.48 3.30
N LEU A 413 -10.42 -24.38 3.87
CA LEU A 413 -9.92 -23.79 5.12
C LEU A 413 -10.01 -24.77 6.31
N LYS A 414 -11.09 -25.57 6.37
CA LYS A 414 -11.30 -26.60 7.41
C LYS A 414 -10.25 -27.72 7.38
N THR A 415 -9.58 -27.93 6.26
CA THR A 415 -8.49 -28.93 6.16
C THR A 415 -7.16 -28.43 6.72
N ARG A 416 -7.02 -27.12 7.00
CA ARG A 416 -5.76 -26.52 7.43
C ARG A 416 -5.60 -26.56 8.95
N ILE A 417 -4.35 -26.55 9.40
CA ILE A 417 -4.00 -26.45 10.82
C ILE A 417 -4.54 -25.12 11.38
N ASN A 418 -5.12 -25.19 12.59
CA ASN A 418 -5.78 -24.07 13.28
C ASN A 418 -6.97 -23.47 12.49
N ALA A 419 -7.74 -24.32 11.79
CA ALA A 419 -8.87 -23.90 10.96
C ALA A 419 -9.83 -22.89 11.63
N SER A 420 -10.20 -23.11 12.90
CA SER A 420 -11.11 -22.21 13.62
C SER A 420 -10.55 -20.80 13.80
N GLU A 421 -9.25 -20.66 14.07
CA GLU A 421 -8.59 -19.36 14.17
C GLU A 421 -8.50 -18.67 12.81
N ARG A 422 -8.15 -19.43 11.76
CA ARG A 422 -8.09 -18.91 10.39
C ARG A 422 -9.47 -18.45 9.91
N GLU A 423 -10.52 -19.19 10.22
CA GLU A 423 -11.91 -18.81 9.91
C GLU A 423 -12.28 -17.48 10.57
N LYS A 424 -11.95 -17.30 11.87
CA LYS A 424 -12.14 -16.02 12.57
C LYS A 424 -11.38 -14.88 11.91
N ASN A 425 -10.16 -15.12 11.42
CA ASN A 425 -9.36 -14.11 10.73
C ASN A 425 -10.01 -13.67 9.41
N VAL A 426 -10.53 -14.62 8.63
CA VAL A 426 -11.26 -14.33 7.38
C VAL A 426 -12.55 -13.55 7.67
N GLN A 427 -13.31 -13.95 8.69
CA GLN A 427 -14.51 -13.22 9.13
C GLN A 427 -14.17 -11.79 9.57
N GLN A 428 -13.08 -11.61 10.33
CA GLN A 428 -12.59 -10.29 10.71
C GLN A 428 -12.25 -9.44 9.48
N PHE A 429 -11.60 -10.02 8.47
CA PHE A 429 -11.30 -9.33 7.21
C PHE A 429 -12.56 -8.91 6.46
N LEU A 430 -13.57 -9.79 6.36
CA LEU A 430 -14.86 -9.47 5.73
C LEU A 430 -15.57 -8.33 6.46
N ASN A 431 -15.55 -8.31 7.80
CA ASN A 431 -16.11 -7.22 8.59
C ASN A 431 -15.37 -5.89 8.35
N ILE A 432 -14.05 -5.91 8.19
CA ILE A 432 -13.28 -4.72 7.83
C ILE A 432 -13.70 -4.20 6.45
N ALA A 433 -14.00 -5.10 5.50
CA ALA A 433 -14.45 -4.77 4.14
C ALA A 433 -15.92 -4.32 4.03
N GLN A 434 -16.67 -4.28 5.13
CA GLN A 434 -18.02 -3.69 5.17
C GLN A 434 -18.01 -2.16 5.31
N ASN A 435 -16.95 -1.62 5.90
CA ASN A 435 -16.74 -0.19 6.14
C ASN A 435 -15.87 0.42 5.04
#